data_AF-A0A1V0M1Q2-F1
#
_entry.id   AF-A0A1V0M1Q2-F1
#
_cell.length_a   1.000
_cell.length_b   1.000
_cell.length_c   1.000
_cell.angle_alpha   90.00
_cell.angle_beta   90.00
_cell.angle_gamma   90.00
#
_symmetry.space_group_name_H-M   'P 1'
#
loop_
_entity.id
_entity.type
_entity.pdbx_description
1 polymer ?
#
loop_
_entity_poly.entity_id
_entity_poly.type
_entity_poly.pdbx_seq_one_letter_code
_entity_poly.pdbx_strand_id
1 'polypeptide(L)'
;MAALATLNASKPEEETITIRQSKYLNNLIEQDHRNIKRRIRQILGFKSFRRAQTIMEGIELVHMIRKGQYQHPAEEPLSPAEQFYLLVA
;
A
#
# COMPACT_ATOMS: atom_id res chain seq x y z
N MET A 1 22.55 -11.95 -3.69
CA MET A 1 22.29 -13.40 -3.64
C MET A 1 22.19 -13.95 -2.21
N ALA A 2 22.99 -13.46 -1.25
CA ALA A 2 22.97 -13.97 0.13
C ALA A 2 21.56 -13.97 0.79
N ALA A 3 20.82 -12.85 0.73
CA ALA A 3 19.49 -12.75 1.35
C ALA A 3 18.46 -13.75 0.77
N LEU A 4 18.50 -14.03 -0.54
CA LEU A 4 17.61 -15.01 -1.16
C LEU A 4 17.92 -16.43 -0.65
N ALA A 5 19.21 -16.76 -0.56
CA ALA A 5 19.65 -18.03 -0.01
C ALA A 5 19.20 -18.18 1.45
N THR A 6 19.29 -17.12 2.26
CA THR A 6 18.82 -17.13 3.65
C THR A 6 17.31 -17.36 3.76
N LEU A 7 16.52 -16.74 2.87
CA LEU A 7 15.05 -16.88 2.86
C LEU A 7 14.57 -18.25 2.35
N ASN A 8 15.37 -18.91 1.52
CA ASN A 8 15.05 -20.24 0.98
C ASN A 8 15.61 -21.38 1.85
N ALA A 9 16.60 -21.10 2.72
CA ALA A 9 17.25 -22.11 3.54
C ALA A 9 16.29 -22.89 4.46
N SER A 10 15.15 -22.29 4.84
CA SER A 10 14.15 -22.90 5.72
C SER A 10 12.90 -23.39 4.97
N LYS A 11 12.88 -23.34 3.63
CA LYS A 11 11.70 -23.69 2.84
C LYS A 11 11.87 -25.04 2.15
N PRO A 12 10.81 -25.86 2.04
CA PRO A 12 10.83 -27.03 1.18
C PRO A 12 11.04 -26.60 -0.29
N GLU A 13 11.57 -27.51 -1.12
CA GLU A 13 11.95 -27.21 -2.50
C GLU A 13 10.80 -26.63 -3.34
N GLU A 14 9.57 -27.10 -3.07
CA GLU A 14 8.32 -26.67 -3.68
C GLU A 14 7.94 -25.20 -3.38
N GLU A 15 8.45 -24.64 -2.28
CA GLU A 15 8.20 -23.25 -1.86
C GLU A 15 9.42 -22.32 -2.06
N THR A 16 10.46 -22.82 -2.73
CA THR A 16 11.67 -22.02 -2.95
C THR A 16 11.37 -20.79 -3.81
N ILE A 17 11.79 -19.62 -3.31
CA ILE A 17 11.59 -18.37 -4.01
C ILE A 17 12.61 -18.26 -5.13
N THR A 18 12.15 -18.12 -6.37
CA THR A 18 12.99 -17.83 -7.52
C THR A 18 12.89 -16.33 -7.88
N ILE A 19 14.03 -15.68 -8.15
CA ILE A 19 14.01 -14.30 -8.64
C ILE A 19 13.80 -14.34 -10.15
N ARG A 20 12.69 -13.75 -10.61
CA ARG A 20 12.40 -13.57 -12.04
C ARG A 20 12.75 -12.14 -12.45
N GLN A 21 13.53 -11.98 -13.51
CA GLN A 21 13.79 -10.68 -14.12
C GLN A 21 12.93 -10.53 -15.37
N SER A 22 11.75 -9.93 -15.22
CA SER A 22 10.87 -9.61 -16.35
C SER A 22 10.62 -8.11 -16.39
N LYS A 23 11.11 -7.45 -17.45
CA LYS A 23 10.96 -6.00 -17.63
C LYS A 23 9.49 -5.58 -17.60
N TYR A 24 8.61 -6.34 -18.23
CA TYR A 24 7.18 -6.05 -18.28
C TYR A 24 6.52 -6.12 -16.89
N LEU A 25 6.76 -7.21 -16.15
CA LEU A 25 6.21 -7.38 -14.80
C LEU A 25 6.76 -6.33 -13.84
N ASN A 26 8.05 -6.00 -13.95
CA ASN A 26 8.67 -4.94 -13.17
C ASN A 26 8.00 -3.59 -13.46
N ASN A 27 7.74 -3.26 -14.74
CA ASN A 27 7.08 -2.01 -15.11
C ASN A 27 5.65 -1.90 -14.54
N LEU A 28 4.91 -3.01 -14.49
CA LEU A 28 3.55 -3.04 -13.92
C LEU A 28 3.57 -2.75 -12.42
N ILE A 29 4.42 -3.46 -11.66
CA ILE A 29 4.62 -3.20 -10.23
C ILE A 29 5.10 -1.77 -10.02
N GLU A 30 6.00 -1.30 -10.89
CA GLU A 30 6.50 0.07 -10.81
C GLU A 30 5.42 1.11 -11.04
N GLN A 31 4.48 0.83 -11.92
CA GLN A 31 3.37 1.71 -12.21
C GLN A 31 2.36 1.76 -11.08
N ASP A 32 2.05 0.62 -10.46
CA ASP A 32 1.12 0.55 -9.35
C ASP A 32 1.56 1.44 -8.18
N HIS A 33 2.84 1.38 -7.80
CA HIS A 33 3.34 2.15 -6.67
C HIS A 33 3.73 3.61 -6.99
N ARG A 34 3.62 4.09 -8.26
CA ARG A 34 4.07 5.44 -8.67
C ARG A 34 3.36 6.54 -7.88
N ASN A 35 2.07 6.39 -7.62
CA ASN A 35 1.27 7.38 -6.89
C ASN A 35 1.72 7.55 -5.45
N ILE A 36 1.99 6.43 -4.77
CA ILE A 36 2.46 6.39 -3.38
C ILE A 36 3.87 6.98 -3.31
N LYS A 37 4.78 6.55 -4.20
CA LYS A 37 6.15 7.11 -4.29
C LYS A 37 6.17 8.61 -4.49
N ARG A 38 5.27 9.15 -5.34
CA ARG A 38 5.15 10.59 -5.59
C ARG A 38 4.78 11.37 -4.32
N ARG A 39 3.85 10.86 -3.50
CA ARG A 39 3.45 11.48 -2.23
C ARG A 39 4.58 11.41 -1.19
N ILE A 40 5.21 10.24 -1.07
CA ILE A 40 6.31 10.02 -0.10
C ILE A 40 7.54 10.88 -0.42
N ARG A 41 7.83 11.09 -1.70
CA ARG A 41 9.00 11.91 -2.12
C ARG A 41 8.94 13.34 -1.56
N GLN A 42 7.76 13.93 -1.45
CA GLN A 42 7.58 15.29 -0.91
C GLN A 42 7.90 15.39 0.59
N ILE A 43 7.80 14.28 1.33
CA ILE A 43 8.04 14.23 2.78
C ILE A 43 9.38 13.57 3.14
N LEU A 44 10.29 13.43 2.16
CA LEU A 44 11.64 12.85 2.31
C LEU A 44 11.66 11.40 2.86
N GLY A 45 10.61 10.63 2.61
CA GLY A 45 10.52 9.25 3.09
C GLY A 45 9.98 9.11 4.52
N PHE A 46 9.99 7.88 5.03
CA PHE A 46 9.54 7.56 6.37
C PHE A 46 10.73 7.34 7.31
N LYS A 47 10.66 7.91 8.52
CA LYS A 47 11.71 7.75 9.55
C LYS A 47 11.60 6.44 10.35
N SER A 48 10.47 5.75 10.29
CA SER A 48 10.27 4.45 10.93
C SER A 48 9.16 3.65 10.26
N PHE A 49 9.22 2.32 10.37
CA PHE A 49 8.20 1.41 9.84
C PHE A 49 6.83 1.67 10.44
N ARG A 50 6.74 1.89 11.76
CA ARG A 50 5.46 2.24 12.41
C ARG A 50 4.82 3.49 11.80
N ARG A 51 5.61 4.53 11.54
CA ARG A 51 5.10 5.76 10.90
C ARG A 51 4.74 5.52 9.44
N ALA A 52 5.52 4.72 8.72
CA ALA A 52 5.21 4.33 7.36
C ALA A 52 3.84 3.64 7.29
N GLN A 53 3.62 2.65 8.16
CA GLN A 53 2.38 1.90 8.23
C GLN A 53 1.16 2.81 8.48
N THR A 54 1.18 3.64 9.53
CA THR A 54 0.07 4.55 9.84
C THR A 54 -0.24 5.52 8.69
N ILE A 55 0.79 6.05 8.02
CA ILE A 55 0.58 6.97 6.88
C ILE A 55 0.01 6.22 5.68
N MET A 56 0.50 5.01 5.40
CA MET A 56 0.01 4.18 4.31
C MET A 56 -1.45 3.79 4.51
N GLU A 57 -1.83 3.38 5.73
CA GLU A 57 -3.22 3.09 6.11
C GLU A 57 -4.13 4.31 5.91
N GLY A 58 -3.69 5.51 6.31
CA GLY A 58 -4.46 6.74 6.09
C GLY A 58 -4.62 7.09 4.61
N ILE A 59 -3.58 6.89 3.79
CA ILE A 59 -3.65 7.10 2.33
C ILE A 59 -4.65 6.13 1.69
N GLU A 60 -4.63 4.87 2.10
CA GLU A 60 -5.54 3.84 1.63
C GLU A 60 -6.98 4.15 2.02
N LEU A 61 -7.21 4.53 3.27
CA LEU A 61 -8.53 4.93 3.78
C LEU A 61 -9.15 6.04 2.93
N VAL A 62 -8.42 7.13 2.69
CA VAL A 62 -8.90 8.24 1.85
C VAL A 62 -9.16 7.78 0.41
N HIS A 63 -8.39 6.82 -0.10
CA HIS A 63 -8.59 6.26 -1.43
C HIS A 63 -9.87 5.42 -1.50
N MET A 64 -10.17 4.61 -0.48
CA MET A 64 -11.40 3.83 -0.37
C MET A 64 -12.65 4.72 -0.29
N ILE A 65 -12.59 5.78 0.54
CA ILE A 65 -13.65 6.79 0.64
C ILE A 65 -13.93 7.43 -0.73
N ARG A 66 -12.88 7.88 -1.44
CA ARG A 66 -13.04 8.48 -2.78
C ARG A 66 -13.59 7.54 -3.83
N LYS A 67 -13.35 6.22 -3.68
CA LYS A 67 -13.90 5.19 -4.56
C LYS A 67 -15.34 4.82 -4.21
N GLY A 68 -15.91 5.34 -3.12
CA GLY A 68 -17.23 4.94 -2.64
C GLY A 68 -17.26 3.50 -2.11
N GLN A 69 -16.10 2.95 -1.72
CA GLN A 69 -16.01 1.60 -1.14
C GLN A 69 -16.52 1.57 0.31
N TYR A 70 -16.66 2.74 0.92
CA TYR A 70 -17.40 2.93 2.17
C TYR A 70 -18.84 3.32 1.83
N GLN A 71 -19.77 2.38 2.00
CA GLN A 71 -21.20 2.66 1.90
C GLN A 71 -21.69 3.08 3.29
N HIS A 72 -22.00 4.37 3.45
CA HIS A 72 -22.69 4.85 4.63
C HIS A 72 -24.20 4.76 4.38
N PRO A 73 -25.00 4.16 5.29
CA PRO A 73 -26.46 4.07 5.14
C PRO A 73 -27.19 5.41 5.38
N ALA A 74 -26.50 6.55 5.24
CA ALA A 74 -27.12 7.86 5.48
C ALA A 74 -28.08 8.19 4.34
N GLU A 75 -29.21 8.80 4.71
CA GLU A 75 -30.24 9.27 3.78
C GLU A 75 -29.71 10.36 2.83
N GLU A 76 -28.64 11.06 3.22
CA GLU A 76 -27.95 12.06 2.40
C GLU A 76 -26.50 11.67 2.07
N PRO A 77 -26.03 11.95 0.83
CA PRO A 77 -24.67 11.65 0.42
C PRO A 77 -23.65 12.51 1.17
N LEU A 78 -22.88 11.88 2.06
CA LEU A 78 -21.78 12.52 2.79
C LEU A 78 -20.59 12.82 1.88
N SER A 79 -19.96 13.98 2.08
CA SER A 79 -18.69 14.31 1.46
C SER A 79 -17.56 13.39 1.95
N PRO A 80 -16.47 13.22 1.18
CA PRO A 80 -15.33 12.43 1.61
C PRO A 80 -14.72 12.86 2.96
N ALA A 81 -14.81 14.15 3.30
CA ALA A 81 -14.31 14.66 4.57
C ALA A 81 -15.21 14.24 5.74
N GLU A 82 -16.54 14.36 5.58
CA GLU A 82 -17.51 13.93 6.59
C GLU A 82 -17.41 12.42 6.83
N GLN A 83 -17.32 11.62 5.77
CA GLN A 83 -17.09 10.17 5.88
C GLN A 83 -15.80 9.85 6.65
N PHE A 84 -14.72 10.60 6.42
CA PHE A 84 -13.48 10.43 7.16
C PHE A 84 -13.64 10.74 8.65
N TYR A 85 -14.28 11.87 8.99
CA TYR A 85 -14.47 12.26 10.39
C TYR A 85 -15.36 11.28 11.17
N LEU A 86 -16.35 10.66 10.52
CA LEU A 86 -17.18 9.62 11.16
C LEU A 86 -16.42 8.35 11.52
N LEU A 87 -15.33 8.04 10.82
CA LEU A 87 -14.52 6.84 11.09
C LEU A 87 -13.48 7.04 12.20
N VAL A 88 -13.24 8.29 12.57
CA VAL A 88 -12.22 8.68 13.57
C VAL A 88 -12.87 9.09 14.89
N ALA A 89 -14.19 9.29 14.91
CA ALA A 89 -15.00 9.54 16.11
C ALA A 89 -15.20 8.26 16.94
#